data_AF-A0A1I4UV50-F1
#
_entry.id   AF-A0A1I4UV50-F1
#
_cell.length_a   1.000
_cell.length_b   1.000
_cell.length_c   1.000
_cell.angle_alpha   90.00
_cell.angle_beta   90.00
_cell.angle_gamma   90.00
#
_symmetry.space_group_name_H-M   'P 1'
#
loop_
_entity.id
_entity.type
_entity.pdbx_description
1 polymer ?
#
loop_
_entity_poly.entity_id
_entity_poly.type
_entity_poly.pdbx_seq_one_letter_code
_entity_poly.pdbx_strand_id
1 'polypeptide(L)'
;MPIEITNVGIKGPKGDTGPSGAPLQAYSGVPIKLITPASTFTGITVSDNGAGKVLLTGAGAHGLSAADAVGANIFILTASTGWTGLAIYKIISLDADVTGNKIGIDLAFASQAAPIMALGSVIINYILSAIAPLGPNSIIKADALVSLKNSANPKSLSYRSLALKMSEVNNLVNISSYRYQARIHMRGTNQSQIGLADNMVGGFGPSTNNPVVSALDFSVTRNFALALGMYATEPITIESYLVEVYNL
;
A
#
# COMPACT_ATOMS: atom_id res chain seq x y z
N MET A 1 11.10 26.31 -53.19
CA MET A 1 10.92 24.84 -53.21
C MET A 1 9.94 24.48 -52.12
N PRO A 2 8.77 23.90 -52.45
CA PRO A 2 7.85 23.42 -51.43
C PRO A 2 8.44 22.16 -50.78
N ILE A 3 8.46 22.13 -49.45
CA ILE A 3 8.83 20.95 -48.67
C ILE A 3 7.62 20.02 -48.68
N GLU A 4 7.72 18.91 -49.39
CA GLU A 4 6.73 17.84 -49.40
C GLU A 4 6.93 17.01 -48.12
N ILE A 5 6.05 17.20 -47.13
CA ILE A 5 6.02 16.37 -45.92
C ILE A 5 5.25 15.08 -46.27
N THR A 6 5.96 14.08 -46.78
CA THR A 6 5.44 12.72 -46.96
C THR A 6 5.61 11.93 -45.66
N ASN A 7 4.48 11.51 -45.08
CA ASN A 7 4.32 10.75 -43.83
C ASN A 7 4.53 11.52 -42.52
N VAL A 8 3.61 12.43 -42.20
CA VAL A 8 3.13 12.49 -40.81
C VAL A 8 2.05 11.42 -40.70
N GLY A 9 2.42 10.25 -40.17
CA GLY A 9 1.45 9.27 -39.73
C GLY A 9 0.65 9.86 -38.57
N ILE A 10 -0.36 10.68 -38.88
CA ILE A 10 -1.35 11.12 -37.91
C ILE A 10 -2.18 9.89 -37.62
N LYS A 11 -1.77 9.16 -36.57
CA LYS A 11 -2.61 8.16 -35.94
C LYS A 11 -3.79 8.93 -35.32
N GLY A 12 -4.90 9.00 -36.05
CA GLY A 12 -6.19 9.43 -35.53
C GLY A 12 -6.52 8.70 -34.22
N PRO A 13 -7.37 9.29 -33.37
CA PRO A 13 -7.31 9.18 -31.92
C PRO A 13 -7.21 7.72 -31.53
N LYS A 14 -5.99 7.34 -31.12
CA LYS A 14 -5.75 6.08 -30.47
C LYS A 14 -6.47 6.22 -29.14
N GLY A 15 -7.73 5.74 -29.07
CA GLY A 15 -8.38 5.43 -27.81
C GLY A 15 -7.32 4.72 -26.97
N ASP A 16 -7.08 5.25 -25.78
CA ASP A 16 -5.90 5.11 -24.93
C ASP A 16 -5.42 3.66 -24.81
N THR A 17 -4.77 3.15 -25.85
CA THR A 17 -4.10 1.86 -25.85
C THR A 17 -2.67 2.22 -25.58
N GLY A 18 -2.28 2.07 -24.33
CA GLY A 18 -0.89 2.13 -23.89
C GLY A 18 0.06 1.31 -24.77
N PRO A 19 1.35 1.27 -24.46
CA PRO A 19 2.33 0.56 -25.28
C PRO A 19 1.82 -0.84 -25.66
N SER A 20 1.77 -1.12 -26.96
CA SER A 20 1.17 -2.32 -27.55
C SER A 20 2.09 -3.54 -27.43
N GLY A 21 2.86 -3.62 -26.35
CA GLY A 21 3.73 -4.74 -26.01
C GLY A 21 3.27 -5.38 -24.71
N ALA A 22 3.54 -6.66 -24.53
CA ALA A 22 3.36 -7.32 -23.24
C ALA A 22 4.18 -6.57 -22.16
N PRO A 23 3.70 -6.49 -20.91
CA PRO A 23 4.46 -5.87 -19.85
C PRO A 23 5.79 -6.61 -19.66
N LEU A 24 6.86 -5.87 -19.39
CA LEU A 24 8.16 -6.42 -19.03
C LEU A 24 8.06 -7.26 -17.74
N GLN A 25 7.24 -6.79 -16.80
CA GLN A 25 6.94 -7.48 -15.55
C GLN A 25 5.48 -7.24 -15.16
N ALA A 26 4.82 -8.29 -14.67
CA ALA A 26 3.48 -8.24 -14.10
C ALA A 26 3.47 -8.91 -12.73
N TYR A 27 2.90 -8.24 -11.74
CA TYR A 27 2.78 -8.73 -10.36
C TYR A 27 1.33 -8.69 -9.92
N SER A 28 0.84 -9.78 -9.31
CA SER A 28 -0.47 -9.85 -8.68
C SER A 28 -0.40 -10.63 -7.38
N GLY A 29 -1.36 -10.41 -6.48
CA GLY A 29 -1.39 -11.08 -5.19
C GLY A 29 -2.79 -11.30 -4.64
N VAL A 30 -2.83 -11.99 -3.51
CA VAL A 30 -4.04 -12.41 -2.81
C VAL A 30 -4.54 -11.35 -1.83
N PRO A 31 -5.82 -11.43 -1.41
CA PRO A 31 -6.38 -10.47 -0.49
C PRO A 31 -5.63 -10.39 0.84
N ILE A 32 -5.38 -9.17 1.33
CA ILE A 32 -4.79 -8.93 2.65
C ILE A 32 -5.61 -7.85 3.35
N LYS A 33 -6.17 -8.21 4.51
CA LYS A 33 -6.83 -7.29 5.44
C LYS A 33 -5.81 -6.82 6.48
N LEU A 34 -5.47 -5.53 6.44
CA LEU A 34 -4.58 -4.88 7.41
C LEU A 34 -5.39 -4.05 8.40
N ILE A 35 -4.91 -3.96 9.63
CA ILE A 35 -5.45 -3.10 10.69
C ILE A 35 -4.29 -2.59 11.56
N THR A 36 -4.40 -1.37 12.08
CA THR A 36 -3.41 -0.80 13.02
C THR A 36 -4.04 -0.61 14.39
N PRO A 37 -3.39 -1.01 15.48
CA PRO A 37 -3.80 -0.60 16.83
C PRO A 37 -3.68 0.90 17.02
N ALA A 38 -4.36 1.44 18.03
CA ALA A 38 -4.30 2.85 18.38
C ALA A 38 -2.86 3.30 18.69
N SER A 39 -2.57 4.59 18.48
CA SER A 39 -1.26 5.19 18.79
C SER A 39 -0.86 5.09 20.27
N THR A 40 -1.83 4.81 21.15
CA THR A 40 -1.63 4.57 22.59
C THR A 40 -1.12 3.16 22.91
N PHE A 41 -1.22 2.21 21.98
CA PHE A 41 -0.78 0.82 22.15
C PHE A 41 0.74 0.70 22.05
N THR A 42 1.44 1.28 23.02
CA THR A 42 2.91 1.41 23.08
C THR A 42 3.49 0.54 24.19
N GLY A 43 4.82 0.50 24.32
CA GLY A 43 5.48 -0.23 25.41
C GLY A 43 5.21 -1.73 25.38
N ILE A 44 5.22 -2.32 24.18
CA ILE A 44 4.79 -3.71 23.97
C ILE A 44 5.69 -4.69 24.73
N THR A 45 5.07 -5.54 25.53
CA THR A 45 5.70 -6.76 26.06
C THR A 45 5.13 -7.99 25.38
N VAL A 46 5.93 -9.05 25.29
CA VAL A 46 5.54 -10.29 24.60
C VAL A 46 5.51 -11.45 25.58
N SER A 47 4.43 -12.24 25.55
CA SER A 47 4.29 -13.47 26.32
C SER A 47 3.58 -14.56 25.51
N ASP A 48 3.46 -15.76 26.08
CA ASP A 48 2.54 -16.78 25.58
C ASP A 48 1.09 -16.35 25.84
N ASN A 49 0.19 -16.61 24.90
CA ASN A 49 -1.25 -16.44 25.06
C ASN A 49 -1.94 -17.61 25.78
N GLY A 50 -1.17 -18.62 26.22
CA GLY A 50 -1.67 -19.84 26.85
C GLY A 50 -2.01 -20.96 25.86
N ALA A 51 -1.83 -20.70 24.55
CA ALA A 51 -2.01 -21.65 23.47
C ALA A 51 -0.73 -21.83 22.63
N GLY A 52 0.43 -21.40 23.14
CA GLY A 52 1.71 -21.46 22.45
C GLY A 52 1.87 -20.41 21.36
N LYS A 53 1.04 -19.35 21.38
CA LYS A 53 1.08 -18.25 20.41
C LYS A 53 1.46 -16.95 21.08
N VAL A 54 2.01 -16.02 20.29
CA VAL A 54 2.45 -14.72 20.77
C VAL A 54 1.26 -13.87 21.23
N LEU A 55 1.36 -13.37 22.46
CA LEU A 55 0.50 -12.35 23.05
C LEU A 55 1.28 -11.03 23.16
N LEU A 56 0.80 -10.00 22.48
CA LEU A 56 1.29 -8.64 22.61
C LEU A 56 0.50 -7.93 23.69
N THR A 57 1.16 -7.41 24.72
CA THR A 57 0.53 -6.58 25.76
C THR A 57 1.07 -5.16 25.65
N GLY A 58 0.19 -4.19 25.42
CA GLY A 58 0.54 -2.77 25.40
C GLY A 58 0.34 -2.11 26.76
N ALA A 59 1.04 -1.00 26.98
CA ALA A 59 0.83 -0.12 28.13
C ALA A 59 -0.50 0.65 28.05
N GLY A 60 -0.98 0.93 26.83
CA GLY A 60 -2.27 1.55 26.57
C GLY A 60 -3.23 0.62 25.81
N ALA A 61 -4.46 1.08 25.64
CA ALA A 61 -5.51 0.41 24.88
C ALA A 61 -5.16 0.24 23.39
N HIS A 62 -5.56 -0.88 22.80
CA HIS A 62 -5.40 -1.13 21.36
C HIS A 62 -6.49 -0.48 20.50
N GLY A 63 -7.67 -0.18 21.07
CA GLY A 63 -8.76 0.51 20.37
C GLY A 63 -9.34 -0.24 19.16
N LEU A 64 -9.20 -1.56 19.14
CA LEU A 64 -9.65 -2.44 18.06
C LEU A 64 -10.95 -3.13 18.47
N SER A 65 -11.88 -3.30 17.53
CA SER A 65 -13.06 -4.16 17.73
C SER A 65 -12.75 -5.59 17.29
N ALA A 66 -13.26 -6.60 18.00
CA ALA A 66 -13.06 -8.00 17.62
C ALA A 66 -13.63 -8.32 16.23
N ALA A 67 -14.78 -7.73 15.88
CA ALA A 67 -15.44 -7.93 14.59
C ALA A 67 -14.58 -7.45 13.40
N ASP A 68 -13.84 -6.36 13.58
CA ASP A 68 -12.98 -5.83 12.52
C ASP A 68 -11.56 -6.43 12.56
N ALA A 69 -11.03 -6.76 13.75
CA ALA A 69 -9.63 -7.11 13.95
C ALA A 69 -9.31 -8.60 13.87
N VAL A 70 -10.17 -9.49 14.40
CA VAL A 70 -9.87 -10.93 14.37
C VAL A 70 -9.88 -11.41 12.90
N GLY A 71 -8.80 -12.08 12.50
CA GLY A 71 -8.55 -12.47 11.10
C GLY A 71 -7.91 -11.38 10.23
N ALA A 72 -7.81 -10.13 10.69
CA ALA A 72 -7.00 -9.10 10.06
C ALA A 72 -5.51 -9.26 10.45
N ASN A 73 -4.64 -8.46 9.84
CA ASN A 73 -3.19 -8.51 10.07
C ASN A 73 -2.66 -7.19 10.64
N ILE A 74 -1.73 -7.30 11.59
CA ILE A 74 -0.88 -6.18 12.03
C ILE A 74 0.46 -6.21 11.29
N PHE A 75 1.15 -5.07 11.25
CA PHE A 75 2.43 -4.92 10.56
C PHE A 75 3.57 -4.61 11.53
N ILE A 76 4.66 -5.37 11.46
CA ILE A 76 5.88 -5.16 12.26
C ILE A 76 6.91 -4.44 11.40
N LEU A 77 7.39 -3.29 11.89
CA LEU A 77 8.23 -2.36 11.13
C LEU A 77 9.70 -2.78 11.13
N THR A 78 10.19 -3.35 12.23
CA THR A 78 11.63 -3.63 12.40
C THR A 78 11.89 -5.09 12.69
N ALA A 79 13.00 -5.60 12.13
CA ALA A 79 13.55 -6.87 12.58
C ALA A 79 14.07 -6.71 14.02
N SER A 80 13.75 -7.67 14.87
CA SER A 80 14.29 -7.80 16.22
C SER A 80 14.28 -9.30 16.58
N THR A 81 14.81 -9.68 17.74
CA THR A 81 14.90 -11.11 18.11
C THR A 81 13.53 -11.77 18.04
N GLY A 82 13.40 -12.79 17.19
CA GLY A 82 12.16 -13.52 16.96
C GLY A 82 11.13 -12.84 16.04
N TRP A 83 11.50 -11.73 15.39
CA TRP A 83 10.66 -10.99 14.45
C TRP A 83 11.32 -10.84 13.08
N THR A 84 10.56 -11.13 12.03
CA THR A 84 10.92 -10.71 10.68
C THR A 84 10.49 -9.25 10.51
N GLY A 85 11.41 -8.38 10.09
CA GLY A 85 11.07 -6.98 9.78
C GLY A 85 10.20 -6.87 8.53
N LEU A 86 9.36 -5.85 8.47
CA LEU A 86 8.41 -5.62 7.37
C LEU A 86 7.48 -6.81 7.13
N ALA A 87 7.02 -7.45 8.22
CA ALA A 87 6.20 -8.65 8.17
C ALA A 87 4.77 -8.39 8.67
N ILE A 88 3.84 -9.19 8.16
CA ILE A 88 2.44 -9.22 8.57
C ILE A 88 2.16 -10.43 9.46
N TYR A 89 1.40 -10.20 10.53
CA TYR A 89 0.95 -11.28 11.42
C TYR A 89 -0.55 -11.17 11.65
N LYS A 90 -1.24 -12.30 11.53
CA LYS A 90 -2.70 -12.37 11.70
C LYS A 90 -3.08 -12.26 13.16
N ILE A 91 -4.06 -11.42 13.48
CA ILE A 91 -4.70 -11.37 14.79
C ILE A 91 -5.63 -12.59 14.91
N ILE A 92 -5.45 -13.38 15.96
CA ILE A 92 -6.29 -14.55 16.26
C ILE A 92 -7.23 -14.31 17.45
N SER A 93 -6.88 -13.37 18.32
CA SER A 93 -7.68 -13.02 19.49
C SER A 93 -7.37 -11.60 19.95
N LEU A 94 -8.34 -10.97 20.59
CA LEU A 94 -8.14 -9.84 21.48
C LEU A 94 -8.43 -10.33 22.91
N ASP A 95 -8.01 -9.59 23.95
CA ASP A 95 -8.63 -9.84 25.25
C ASP A 95 -10.15 -9.61 25.19
N ALA A 96 -10.87 -10.14 26.19
CA ALA A 96 -12.32 -10.08 26.24
C ALA A 96 -12.88 -8.65 26.45
N ASP A 97 -12.03 -7.62 26.49
CA ASP A 97 -12.43 -6.24 26.72
C ASP A 97 -12.32 -5.45 25.41
N VAL A 98 -13.41 -4.82 24.99
CA VAL A 98 -13.62 -4.29 23.63
C VAL A 98 -12.75 -3.06 23.29
N THR A 99 -11.74 -2.78 24.12
CA THR A 99 -10.76 -1.70 23.99
C THR A 99 -9.42 -2.07 24.64
N GLY A 100 -9.25 -3.30 25.15
CA GLY A 100 -8.21 -3.73 26.09
C GLY A 100 -6.76 -3.55 25.63
N ASN A 101 -5.84 -4.23 26.32
CA ASN A 101 -4.41 -4.00 26.11
C ASN A 101 -3.67 -5.24 25.62
N LYS A 102 -4.39 -6.27 25.15
CA LYS A 102 -3.78 -7.50 24.65
C LYS A 102 -4.27 -7.89 23.26
N ILE A 103 -3.32 -8.26 22.41
CA ILE A 103 -3.55 -8.76 21.05
C ILE A 103 -2.82 -10.09 20.89
N GLY A 104 -3.55 -11.18 20.62
CA GLY A 104 -2.98 -12.46 20.27
C GLY A 104 -2.78 -12.59 18.76
N ILE A 105 -1.61 -13.05 18.33
CA ILE A 105 -1.28 -13.20 16.91
C ILE A 105 -0.88 -14.64 16.54
N ASP A 106 -1.07 -15.01 15.28
CA ASP A 106 -0.69 -16.31 14.73
C ASP A 106 0.83 -16.38 14.46
N LEU A 107 1.60 -16.34 15.55
CA LEU A 107 3.03 -16.59 15.57
C LEU A 107 3.32 -17.52 16.74
N ALA A 108 4.09 -18.59 16.52
CA ALA A 108 4.49 -19.49 17.59
C ALA A 108 5.32 -18.71 18.64
N PHE A 109 4.94 -18.81 19.91
CA PHE A 109 5.69 -18.18 20.98
C PHE A 109 6.99 -18.93 21.24
N ALA A 110 8.06 -18.18 21.43
CA ALA A 110 9.37 -18.66 21.82
C ALA A 110 9.99 -17.62 22.79
N SER A 111 11.04 -16.92 22.36
CA SER A 111 11.66 -15.82 23.11
C SER A 111 11.73 -14.56 22.26
N GLN A 112 10.57 -14.09 21.80
CA GLN A 112 10.47 -12.85 21.03
C GLN A 112 10.79 -11.63 21.92
N ALA A 113 11.61 -10.71 21.41
CA ALA A 113 11.78 -9.38 21.99
C ALA A 113 10.51 -8.52 21.79
N ALA A 114 10.45 -7.34 22.41
CA ALA A 114 9.42 -6.35 22.12
C ALA A 114 9.53 -5.87 20.65
N PRO A 115 8.47 -5.99 19.82
CA PRO A 115 8.51 -5.48 18.46
C PRO A 115 8.25 -3.97 18.40
N ILE A 116 8.71 -3.34 17.30
CA ILE A 116 8.19 -2.05 16.86
C ILE A 116 7.14 -2.32 15.78
N MET A 117 5.90 -1.91 16.05
CA MET A 117 4.76 -2.17 15.18
C MET A 117 4.18 -0.89 14.60
N ALA A 118 3.44 -1.03 13.50
CA ALA A 118 2.64 0.02 12.91
C ALA A 118 1.44 0.34 13.82
N LEU A 119 1.39 1.55 14.35
CA LEU A 119 0.29 2.08 15.18
C LEU A 119 -0.49 3.17 14.43
N GLY A 120 -1.65 3.56 14.91
CA GLY A 120 -2.55 4.50 14.23
C GLY A 120 -1.86 5.80 13.77
N SER A 121 -2.35 6.36 12.66
CA SER A 121 -1.74 7.50 11.96
C SER A 121 -0.38 7.19 11.32
N VAL A 122 -0.16 5.93 10.94
CA VAL A 122 1.02 5.50 10.18
C VAL A 122 0.66 5.18 8.74
N ILE A 123 1.67 5.31 7.87
CA ILE A 123 1.62 4.83 6.50
C ILE A 123 2.36 3.49 6.44
N ILE A 124 1.65 2.43 6.07
CA ILE A 124 2.23 1.10 5.87
C ILE A 124 2.57 0.93 4.40
N ASN A 125 3.85 0.76 4.08
CA ASN A 125 4.28 0.43 2.73
C ASN A 125 4.18 -1.09 2.52
N TYR A 126 3.10 -1.52 1.90
CA TYR A 126 2.96 -2.91 1.47
C TYR A 126 3.69 -3.09 0.14
N ILE A 127 4.86 -3.73 0.19
CA ILE A 127 5.70 -3.97 -1.00
C ILE A 127 4.93 -4.90 -1.93
N LEU A 128 4.62 -4.42 -3.12
CA LEU A 128 3.94 -5.19 -4.17
C LEU A 128 4.96 -5.95 -5.01
N SER A 129 6.10 -5.33 -5.31
CA SER A 129 7.09 -5.90 -6.20
C SER A 129 8.45 -5.21 -6.13
N ALA A 130 9.48 -5.92 -6.61
CA ALA A 130 10.75 -5.32 -7.00
C ALA A 130 10.74 -5.07 -8.52
N ILE A 131 10.66 -3.81 -8.92
CA ILE A 131 10.69 -3.36 -10.31
C ILE A 131 12.13 -3.36 -10.82
N ALA A 132 12.39 -4.03 -11.94
CA ALA A 132 13.68 -4.02 -12.62
C ALA A 132 14.07 -2.60 -13.09
N PRO A 133 15.37 -2.35 -13.39
CA PRO A 133 15.80 -1.08 -13.93
C PRO A 133 14.95 -0.60 -15.13
N LEU A 134 14.63 0.69 -15.16
CA LEU A 134 13.81 1.32 -16.19
C LEU A 134 14.61 2.31 -17.03
N GLY A 135 14.32 2.34 -18.34
CA GLY A 135 14.85 3.32 -19.27
C GLY A 135 14.07 4.64 -19.26
N PRO A 136 14.59 5.68 -19.93
CA PRO A 136 13.82 6.88 -20.26
C PRO A 136 12.45 6.53 -20.87
N ASN A 137 11.42 7.31 -20.58
CA ASN A 137 10.06 7.12 -21.12
C ASN A 137 9.32 5.83 -20.71
N SER A 138 9.92 4.98 -19.86
CA SER A 138 9.23 3.82 -19.26
C SER A 138 7.95 4.22 -18.52
N ILE A 139 7.04 3.26 -18.41
CA ILE A 139 5.72 3.44 -17.79
C ILE A 139 5.53 2.36 -16.72
N ILE A 140 5.06 2.79 -15.55
CA ILE A 140 4.51 1.89 -14.53
C ILE A 140 3.00 2.12 -14.50
N LYS A 141 2.21 1.07 -14.66
CA LYS A 141 0.78 1.08 -14.38
C LYS A 141 0.53 0.26 -13.13
N ALA A 142 -0.28 0.79 -12.23
CA ALA A 142 -0.63 0.10 -11.01
C ALA A 142 -2.13 0.23 -10.75
N ASP A 143 -2.77 -0.89 -10.43
CA ASP A 143 -4.19 -1.00 -10.13
C ASP A 143 -4.34 -1.79 -8.83
N ALA A 144 -5.18 -1.31 -7.92
CA ALA A 144 -5.54 -2.02 -6.72
C ALA A 144 -7.03 -1.84 -6.43
N LEU A 145 -7.73 -2.94 -6.17
CA LEU A 145 -9.05 -2.89 -5.58
C LEU A 145 -8.88 -2.97 -4.06
N VAL A 146 -9.39 -1.97 -3.35
CA VAL A 146 -9.37 -1.96 -1.89
C VAL A 146 -10.78 -1.86 -1.32
N SER A 147 -11.00 -2.59 -0.25
CA SER A 147 -12.17 -2.45 0.62
C SER A 147 -11.78 -1.70 1.88
N LEU A 148 -12.65 -0.76 2.26
CA LEU A 148 -12.42 0.22 3.33
C LEU A 148 -13.60 0.14 4.30
N LYS A 149 -13.35 0.34 5.59
CA LYS A 149 -14.45 0.63 6.53
C LYS A 149 -15.09 1.96 6.16
N ASN A 150 -16.39 1.97 5.88
CA ASN A 150 -17.15 3.19 5.64
C ASN A 150 -17.25 3.99 6.95
N SER A 151 -16.53 5.11 7.04
CA SER A 151 -16.47 5.98 8.21
C SER A 151 -15.98 7.37 7.85
N ALA A 152 -16.14 8.32 8.77
CA ALA A 152 -15.60 9.68 8.64
C ALA A 152 -14.08 9.76 8.87
N ASN A 153 -13.43 8.66 9.25
CA ASN A 153 -11.99 8.64 9.48
C ASN A 153 -11.24 8.65 8.14
N PRO A 154 -10.35 9.65 7.91
CA PRO A 154 -9.60 9.72 6.66
C PRO A 154 -8.78 8.47 6.41
N LYS A 155 -8.69 8.07 5.13
CA LYS A 155 -7.77 7.03 4.65
C LYS A 155 -7.02 7.58 3.44
N SER A 156 -5.83 7.08 3.19
CA SER A 156 -5.08 7.43 1.98
C SER A 156 -4.46 6.20 1.34
N LEU A 157 -4.38 6.21 0.03
CA LEU A 157 -3.70 5.22 -0.78
C LEU A 157 -2.64 5.96 -1.60
N SER A 158 -1.43 5.44 -1.64
CA SER A 158 -0.39 6.03 -2.48
C SER A 158 0.51 4.94 -3.04
N TYR A 159 0.86 5.03 -4.31
CA TYR A 159 1.95 4.22 -4.84
C TYR A 159 3.27 4.92 -4.52
N ARG A 160 4.23 4.15 -4.02
CA ARG A 160 5.52 4.65 -3.56
C ARG A 160 6.66 3.78 -4.04
N SER A 161 7.82 4.40 -4.17
CA SER A 161 9.08 3.68 -4.13
C SER A 161 9.92 4.25 -3.00
N LEU A 162 10.33 3.37 -2.08
CA LEU A 162 10.88 3.77 -0.78
C LEU A 162 9.90 4.73 -0.05
N ALA A 163 10.40 5.85 0.48
CA ALA A 163 9.58 6.87 1.14
C ALA A 163 8.88 7.82 0.16
N LEU A 164 9.27 7.83 -1.13
CA LEU A 164 8.81 8.82 -2.10
C LEU A 164 7.45 8.44 -2.68
N LYS A 165 6.52 9.39 -2.62
CA LYS A 165 5.21 9.29 -3.27
C LYS A 165 5.39 9.39 -4.79
N MET A 166 4.77 8.47 -5.51
CA MET A 166 4.71 8.47 -6.97
C MET A 166 3.29 8.76 -7.47
N SER A 167 2.27 8.41 -6.70
CA SER A 167 0.89 8.83 -6.88
C SER A 167 0.20 8.77 -5.51
N GLU A 168 -0.86 9.56 -5.30
CA GLU A 168 -1.61 9.55 -4.06
C GLU A 168 -3.08 9.90 -4.30
N VAL A 169 -3.95 9.25 -3.52
CA VAL A 169 -5.31 9.68 -3.21
C VAL A 169 -5.42 9.75 -1.70
N ASN A 170 -5.83 10.89 -1.18
CA ASN A 170 -5.97 11.16 0.24
C ASN A 170 -7.42 11.47 0.61
N ASN A 171 -7.69 11.45 1.92
CA ASN A 171 -8.99 11.80 2.48
C ASN A 171 -10.16 10.97 1.93
N LEU A 172 -9.93 9.66 1.74
CA LEU A 172 -10.99 8.70 1.43
C LEU A 172 -11.85 8.51 2.68
N VAL A 173 -12.96 9.26 2.75
CA VAL A 173 -13.95 9.24 3.83
C VAL A 173 -15.30 8.78 3.28
N ASN A 174 -16.07 8.09 4.11
CA ASN A 174 -17.41 7.57 3.80
C ASN A 174 -17.47 6.68 2.54
N ILE A 175 -16.40 5.91 2.30
CA ILE A 175 -16.25 5.02 1.14
C ILE A 175 -16.01 3.59 1.64
N SER A 176 -16.76 2.62 1.09
CA SER A 176 -16.62 1.19 1.43
C SER A 176 -15.65 0.42 0.52
N SER A 177 -15.43 0.92 -0.70
CA SER A 177 -14.56 0.29 -1.69
C SER A 177 -14.02 1.36 -2.63
N TYR A 178 -12.76 1.20 -3.05
CA TYR A 178 -12.12 2.12 -3.97
C TYR A 178 -11.19 1.34 -4.90
N ARG A 179 -11.26 1.64 -6.20
CA ARG A 179 -10.29 1.14 -7.17
C ARG A 179 -9.24 2.22 -7.40
N TYR A 180 -8.02 1.96 -6.96
CA TYR A 180 -6.92 2.90 -7.08
C TYR A 180 -6.03 2.56 -8.27
N GLN A 181 -6.19 3.36 -9.33
CA GLN A 181 -5.41 3.25 -10.55
C GLN A 181 -4.38 4.39 -10.62
N ALA A 182 -3.17 4.08 -11.04
CA ALA A 182 -2.13 5.07 -11.26
C ALA A 182 -1.29 4.75 -12.49
N ARG A 183 -0.88 5.81 -13.19
CA ARG A 183 0.09 5.76 -14.27
C ARG A 183 1.27 6.65 -13.91
N ILE A 184 2.47 6.08 -13.92
CA ILE A 184 3.71 6.82 -13.64
C ILE A 184 4.62 6.74 -14.87
N HIS A 185 5.03 7.91 -15.36
CA HIS A 185 5.89 8.05 -16.53
C HIS A 185 7.28 8.56 -16.14
N MET A 186 8.30 7.90 -16.68
CA MET A 186 9.66 8.42 -16.73
C MET A 186 9.73 9.55 -17.76
N ARG A 187 10.10 10.77 -17.37
CA ARG A 187 10.09 11.95 -18.25
C ARG A 187 11.42 12.15 -18.97
N GLY A 188 11.66 11.40 -20.04
CA GLY A 188 12.88 11.53 -20.85
C GLY A 188 14.18 11.15 -20.13
N THR A 189 14.10 10.75 -18.85
CA THR A 189 15.20 10.24 -18.02
C THR A 189 14.64 9.22 -17.04
N ASN A 190 15.50 8.35 -16.49
CA ASN A 190 15.15 7.41 -15.42
C ASN A 190 15.22 8.03 -14.01
N GLN A 191 15.43 9.33 -13.90
CA GLN A 191 15.53 10.08 -12.63
C GLN A 191 14.47 11.19 -12.52
N SER A 192 13.47 11.20 -13.39
CA SER A 192 12.35 12.13 -13.32
C SER A 192 11.07 11.39 -13.60
N GLN A 193 10.18 11.36 -12.61
CA GLN A 193 8.89 10.70 -12.69
C GLN A 193 7.77 11.73 -12.56
N ILE A 194 6.72 11.54 -13.35
CA ILE A 194 5.43 12.15 -13.10
C ILE A 194 4.40 11.04 -12.98
N GLY A 195 3.71 11.00 -11.84
CA GLY A 195 2.60 10.09 -11.64
C GLY A 195 1.30 10.82 -11.41
N LEU A 196 0.23 10.18 -11.83
CA LEU A 196 -1.13 10.66 -11.62
C LEU A 196 -1.99 9.47 -11.16
N ALA A 197 -2.92 9.73 -10.26
CA ALA A 197 -4.02 8.81 -10.00
C ALA A 197 -5.00 8.90 -11.19
N ASP A 198 -5.18 7.80 -11.91
CA ASP A 198 -6.13 7.73 -13.01
C ASP A 198 -7.53 7.71 -12.36
N ASN A 199 -8.18 8.87 -12.33
CA ASN A 199 -9.55 8.97 -11.83
C ASN A 199 -10.51 8.41 -12.88
N MET A 200 -11.29 7.40 -12.49
CA MET A 200 -12.49 7.05 -13.23
C MET A 200 -13.53 8.16 -13.01
N VAL A 201 -13.59 9.11 -13.93
CA VAL A 201 -14.69 10.08 -14.02
C VAL A 201 -15.99 9.28 -14.16
N GLY A 202 -16.78 9.21 -13.07
CA GLY A 202 -18.08 8.53 -13.04
C GLY A 202 -18.31 7.48 -11.95
N GLY A 203 -17.39 7.25 -11.00
CA GLY A 203 -17.60 6.29 -9.91
C GLY A 203 -16.81 6.60 -8.62
N PHE A 204 -17.55 6.73 -7.51
CA PHE A 204 -17.19 6.90 -6.09
C PHE A 204 -15.78 7.40 -5.69
N GLY A 205 -15.62 8.74 -5.59
CA GLY A 205 -14.63 9.39 -4.71
C GLY A 205 -14.30 10.85 -5.07
N PRO A 206 -14.17 11.79 -4.10
CA PRO A 206 -13.76 13.18 -4.35
C PRO A 206 -12.25 13.30 -4.65
N SER A 207 -11.82 14.29 -5.44
CA SER A 207 -10.41 14.47 -5.82
C SER A 207 -9.92 15.92 -5.79
N THR A 208 -8.66 16.12 -5.36
CA THR A 208 -7.84 17.32 -5.61
C THR A 208 -6.58 16.89 -6.37
N ASN A 209 -6.70 16.68 -7.68
CA ASN A 209 -5.66 16.06 -8.50
C ASN A 209 -4.53 17.04 -8.87
N ASN A 210 -3.40 16.96 -8.17
CA ASN A 210 -2.13 17.48 -8.69
C ASN A 210 -1.20 16.30 -9.06
N PRO A 211 -0.57 16.30 -10.25
CA PRO A 211 0.45 15.32 -10.58
C PRO A 211 1.56 15.29 -9.53
N VAL A 212 1.99 14.08 -9.14
CA VAL A 212 3.12 13.91 -8.22
C VAL A 212 4.39 13.82 -9.06
N VAL A 213 5.27 14.82 -8.90
CA VAL A 213 6.61 14.80 -9.50
C VAL A 213 7.60 14.28 -8.48
N SER A 214 8.38 13.27 -8.87
CA SER A 214 9.48 12.75 -8.05
C SER A 214 10.75 12.60 -8.89
N ALA A 215 11.89 12.54 -8.20
CA ALA A 215 13.19 12.35 -8.82
C ALA A 215 13.91 11.19 -8.13
N LEU A 216 13.42 9.97 -8.39
CA LEU A 216 14.04 8.74 -7.92
C LEU A 216 14.79 8.08 -9.06
N ASP A 217 15.98 7.57 -8.80
CA ASP A 217 16.76 6.86 -9.80
C ASP A 217 16.24 5.44 -10.01
N PHE A 218 15.67 5.17 -11.19
CA PHE A 218 15.24 3.84 -11.65
C PHE A 218 16.27 3.13 -12.54
N SER A 219 17.52 3.58 -12.60
CA SER A 219 18.60 2.84 -13.28
C SER A 219 18.99 1.52 -12.59
N VAL A 220 18.45 1.27 -11.40
CA VAL A 220 18.65 0.06 -10.60
C VAL A 220 17.30 -0.52 -10.20
N THR A 221 17.30 -1.77 -9.72
CA THR A 221 16.10 -2.41 -9.17
C THR A 221 15.55 -1.60 -8.00
N ARG A 222 14.22 -1.37 -7.99
CA ARG A 222 13.52 -0.62 -6.93
C ARG A 222 12.34 -1.37 -6.39
N ASN A 223 12.16 -1.30 -5.08
CA ASN A 223 10.91 -1.75 -4.47
C ASN A 223 9.80 -0.76 -4.79
N PHE A 224 8.67 -1.31 -5.23
CA PHE A 224 7.45 -0.58 -5.48
C PHE A 224 6.37 -1.10 -4.54
N ALA A 225 5.73 -0.16 -3.85
CA ALA A 225 4.82 -0.46 -2.77
C ALA A 225 3.50 0.28 -2.96
N LEU A 226 2.42 -0.36 -2.54
CA LEU A 226 1.17 0.31 -2.22
C LEU A 226 1.23 0.71 -0.75
N ALA A 227 1.23 2.01 -0.51
CA ALA A 227 1.27 2.59 0.81
C ALA A 227 -0.15 2.91 1.29
N LEU A 228 -0.54 2.28 2.38
CA LEU A 228 -1.83 2.44 3.03
C LEU A 228 -1.69 3.40 4.22
N GLY A 229 -2.28 4.58 4.12
CA GLY A 229 -2.39 5.51 5.24
C GLY A 229 -3.61 5.19 6.07
N MET A 230 -3.38 4.64 7.26
CA MET A 230 -4.41 4.22 8.21
C MET A 230 -4.44 5.23 9.35
N TYR A 231 -5.35 6.21 9.29
CA TYR A 231 -5.45 7.27 10.30
C TYR A 231 -6.32 6.89 11.50
N ALA A 232 -6.91 5.69 11.50
CA ALA A 232 -7.72 5.15 12.59
C ALA A 232 -7.54 3.62 12.72
N THR A 233 -8.09 3.05 13.80
CA THR A 233 -8.11 1.61 14.12
C THR A 233 -9.10 0.82 13.28
N GLU A 234 -9.11 1.07 11.97
CA GLU A 234 -10.08 0.53 11.03
C GLU A 234 -9.37 -0.28 9.95
N PRO A 235 -9.96 -1.40 9.49
CA PRO A 235 -9.31 -2.24 8.52
C PRO A 235 -9.30 -1.60 7.12
N ILE A 236 -8.21 -1.86 6.38
CA ILE A 236 -8.12 -1.70 4.93
C ILE A 236 -7.78 -3.08 4.36
N THR A 237 -8.60 -3.54 3.42
CA THR A 237 -8.36 -4.79 2.70
C THR A 237 -7.91 -4.49 1.29
N ILE A 238 -6.71 -4.92 0.93
CA ILE A 238 -6.33 -5.04 -0.49
C ILE A 238 -7.00 -6.30 -0.98
N GLU A 239 -7.94 -6.21 -1.91
CA GLU A 239 -8.65 -7.38 -2.45
C GLU A 239 -7.90 -7.98 -3.63
N SER A 240 -7.33 -7.11 -4.47
CA SER A 240 -6.46 -7.50 -5.57
C SER A 240 -5.56 -6.34 -5.94
N TYR A 241 -4.44 -6.65 -6.58
CA TYR A 241 -3.59 -5.66 -7.23
C TYR A 241 -2.95 -6.21 -8.49
N LEU A 242 -2.62 -5.30 -9.40
CA LEU A 242 -1.83 -5.55 -10.59
C LEU A 242 -0.82 -4.42 -10.76
N VAL A 243 0.45 -4.76 -10.88
CA VAL A 243 1.50 -3.81 -11.29
C VAL A 243 2.10 -4.28 -12.60
N GLU A 244 2.06 -3.42 -13.60
CA GLU A 244 2.63 -3.65 -14.91
C GLU A 244 3.72 -2.63 -15.22
N VAL A 245 4.83 -3.13 -15.71
CA VAL A 245 6.01 -2.32 -16.05
C VAL A 245 6.26 -2.41 -17.54
N TYR A 246 6.44 -1.26 -18.19
CA TYR A 246 6.72 -1.15 -19.62
C TYR A 246 7.99 -0.33 -19.83
N ASN A 247 8.97 -0.91 -20.52
CA ASN A 247 10.17 -0.20 -20.96
C ASN A 247 9.93 0.22 -22.41
N LEU A 248 10.11 1.50 -22.72
CA LEU A 248 9.86 2.08 -24.05
C LEU A 248 11.16 2.40 -24.77
#